data_AF-Q7VBJ4-F1
#
_entry.id   AF-Q7VBJ4-F1
#
_cell.length_a   1.000
_cell.length_b   1.000
_cell.length_c   1.000
_cell.angle_alpha   90.00
_cell.angle_beta   90.00
_cell.angle_gamma   90.00
#
_symmetry.space_group_name_H-M   'P 1'
#
loop_
_entity.id
_entity.type
_entity.pdbx_description
1 polymer ?
#
loop_
_entity_poly.entity_id
_entity_poly.type
_entity_poly.pdbx_seq_one_letter_code
_entity_poly.pdbx_strand_id
1 'polypeptide(L)'
;MHLLRQPEEKIKAFSNALLNARTKVGQCKKCFHLTAEIECEICLNPKRDKSLLCVVADSRDLIALERTREYKGLYHVLGGLISPMDGIGPELLNISALVQRVSNESTAEVILALTPSVEGDTTSLYIARLLKVFVKVTRIAYGLPVGSELEYADEVTLTRAIEGRREVE
;
A
#
# COMPACT_ATOMS: atom_id res chain seq x y z
N MET A 1 -12.43 -20.06 24.82
CA MET A 1 -11.93 -20.55 26.13
C MET A 1 -10.44 -20.25 26.40
N HIS A 2 -9.61 -19.94 25.40
CA HIS A 2 -8.16 -19.73 25.63
C HIS A 2 -7.85 -18.56 26.58
N LEU A 3 -8.44 -17.37 26.36
CA LEU A 3 -8.18 -16.17 27.18
C LEU A 3 -8.59 -16.35 28.64
N LEU A 4 -9.71 -17.02 28.92
CA LEU A 4 -10.20 -17.26 30.29
C LEU A 4 -9.29 -18.19 31.12
N ARG A 5 -8.37 -18.92 30.47
CA ARG A 5 -7.40 -19.81 31.13
C ARG A 5 -6.02 -19.18 31.30
N GLN A 6 -5.83 -17.95 30.80
CA GLN A 6 -4.55 -17.25 30.94
C GLN A 6 -4.45 -16.62 32.35
N PRO A 7 -3.23 -16.52 32.90
CA PRO A 7 -2.98 -15.76 34.13
C PRO A 7 -3.51 -14.32 34.02
N GLU A 8 -4.05 -13.79 35.11
CA GLU A 8 -4.61 -12.44 35.17
C GLU A 8 -3.60 -11.36 34.70
N GLU A 9 -2.32 -11.54 35.04
CA GLU A 9 -1.23 -10.66 34.60
C GLU A 9 -1.09 -10.61 33.08
N LYS A 10 -1.21 -11.75 32.38
CA LYS A 10 -1.18 -11.78 30.91
C LYS A 10 -2.40 -11.11 30.30
N ILE A 11 -3.57 -11.28 30.92
CA ILE A 11 -4.80 -10.61 30.46
C ILE A 11 -4.68 -9.09 30.64
N LYS A 12 -4.19 -8.63 31.79
CA LYS A 12 -3.92 -7.19 32.02
C LYS A 12 -2.89 -6.64 31.04
N ALA A 13 -1.78 -7.34 30.83
CA ALA A 13 -0.76 -6.93 29.87
C ALA A 13 -1.31 -6.84 28.45
N PHE A 14 -2.13 -7.80 28.02
CA PHE A 14 -2.77 -7.80 26.71
C PHE A 14 -3.76 -6.64 26.54
N SER A 15 -4.64 -6.41 27.53
CA SER A 15 -5.57 -5.28 27.53
C SER A 15 -4.84 -3.93 27.48
N ASN A 16 -3.75 -3.79 28.25
CA ASN A 16 -2.92 -2.59 28.22
C ASN A 16 -2.22 -2.41 26.86
N ALA A 17 -1.76 -3.49 26.22
CA ALA A 17 -1.18 -3.42 24.89
C ALA A 17 -2.20 -2.95 23.84
N LEU A 18 -3.45 -3.41 23.92
CA LEU A 18 -4.54 -2.94 23.03
C LEU A 18 -4.85 -1.46 23.23
N LEU A 19 -4.97 -1.01 24.49
CA LEU A 19 -5.21 0.40 24.82
C LEU A 19 -4.05 1.29 24.36
N ASN A 20 -2.81 0.84 24.56
CA ASN A 20 -1.62 1.53 24.09
C ASN A 20 -1.59 1.60 22.56
N ALA A 21 -1.93 0.52 21.87
CA ALA A 21 -1.99 0.53 20.40
C ALA A 21 -3.04 1.53 19.90
N ARG A 22 -4.22 1.57 20.52
CA ARG A 22 -5.28 2.50 20.13
C ARG A 22 -4.93 3.97 20.36
N THR A 23 -4.14 4.28 21.39
CA THR A 23 -3.81 5.66 21.79
C THR A 23 -2.51 6.17 21.17
N LYS A 24 -1.51 5.29 20.99
CA LYS A 24 -0.17 5.69 20.54
C LYS A 24 0.06 5.49 19.05
N VAL A 25 -0.69 4.61 18.37
CA VAL A 25 -0.53 4.40 16.93
C VAL A 25 -1.29 5.49 16.18
N GLY A 26 -0.54 6.38 15.55
CA GLY A 26 -1.05 7.39 14.63
C GLY A 26 -0.70 7.04 13.19
N GLN A 27 -0.76 8.07 12.33
CA GLN A 27 -0.32 8.01 10.95
C GLN A 27 0.86 8.96 10.75
N CYS A 28 1.85 8.50 9.99
CA CYS A 28 2.98 9.30 9.56
C CYS A 28 2.48 10.54 8.82
N LYS A 29 2.94 11.72 9.22
CA LYS A 29 2.52 12.98 8.59
C LYS A 29 2.81 13.07 7.09
N LYS A 30 3.77 12.28 6.60
CA LYS A 30 4.25 12.33 5.21
C LYS A 30 3.65 11.27 4.31
N CYS A 31 3.59 10.02 4.77
CA CYS A 31 3.16 8.88 3.95
C CYS A 31 1.91 8.17 4.46
N PHE A 32 1.35 8.60 5.59
CA PHE A 32 0.15 8.02 6.22
C PHE A 32 0.30 6.55 6.67
N HIS A 33 1.52 6.01 6.69
CA HIS A 33 1.80 4.71 7.30
C HIS A 33 1.58 4.76 8.81
N LEU A 34 1.09 3.66 9.39
CA LEU A 34 0.94 3.54 10.84
C LEU A 34 2.30 3.64 11.54
N THR A 35 2.41 4.54 12.51
CA THR A 35 3.63 4.72 13.31
C THR A 35 3.28 5.32 14.67
N ALA A 36 4.16 5.11 15.66
CA ALA A 36 4.07 5.76 16.97
C ALA A 36 4.78 7.13 16.99
N GLU A 37 5.52 7.45 15.94
CA GLU A 37 6.28 8.71 15.78
C GLU A 37 5.58 9.68 14.82
N ILE A 38 6.08 10.91 14.73
CA ILE A 38 5.54 11.91 13.79
C ILE A 38 5.79 11.52 12.32
N GLU A 39 6.98 10.99 12.05
CA GLU A 39 7.38 10.45 10.75
C GLU A 39 7.86 9.01 10.93
N CYS A 40 7.49 8.12 10.00
CA CYS A 40 7.92 6.74 10.06
C CYS A 40 9.40 6.58 9.68
N GLU A 41 10.02 5.50 10.15
CA GLU A 41 11.42 5.18 9.88
C GLU A 41 11.76 5.14 8.38
N ILE A 42 10.80 4.75 7.53
CA ILE A 42 11.00 4.71 6.07
C ILE A 42 11.14 6.12 5.49
N CYS A 43 10.34 7.08 5.95
CA CYS A 43 10.43 8.46 5.48
C CYS A 43 11.70 9.16 5.96
N LEU A 44 12.16 8.83 7.18
CA LEU A 44 13.36 9.39 7.78
C LEU A 44 14.66 8.78 7.24
N ASN A 45 14.60 7.61 6.60
CA ASN A 45 15.79 6.90 6.15
C ASN A 45 16.45 7.59 4.93
N PRO A 46 17.68 8.13 5.08
CA PRO A 46 18.37 8.84 4.00
C PRO A 46 18.87 7.93 2.88
N LYS A 47 18.93 6.60 3.09
CA LYS A 47 19.36 5.63 2.09
C LYS A 47 18.25 5.28 1.08
N ARG A 48 17.02 5.74 1.30
CA ARG A 48 15.88 5.50 0.42
C ARG A 48 15.94 6.43 -0.79
N ASP A 49 15.51 5.89 -1.92
CA ASP A 49 15.38 6.66 -3.15
C ASP A 49 14.12 7.53 -3.08
N LYS A 50 14.31 8.85 -3.00
CA LYS A 50 13.21 9.82 -2.93
C LYS A 50 12.56 10.08 -4.29
N SER A 51 13.16 9.60 -5.38
CA SER A 51 12.59 9.73 -6.73
C SER A 51 11.52 8.68 -7.02
N LEU A 52 11.44 7.62 -6.20
CA LEU A 52 10.48 6.53 -6.36
C LEU A 52 9.43 6.57 -5.25
N LEU A 53 8.15 6.55 -5.63
CA LEU A 53 7.03 6.55 -4.69
C LEU A 53 6.04 5.42 -4.98
N CYS A 54 5.92 4.47 -4.06
CA CYS A 54 4.97 3.36 -4.15
C CYS A 54 3.68 3.67 -3.39
N VAL A 55 2.56 3.65 -4.11
CA VAL A 55 1.23 3.92 -3.58
C VAL A 55 0.54 2.60 -3.25
N VAL A 56 0.08 2.47 -2.00
CA VAL A 56 -0.62 1.29 -1.49
C VAL A 56 -1.96 1.66 -0.85
N ALA A 57 -2.88 0.70 -0.73
CA ALA A 57 -4.18 0.95 -0.13
C ALA A 57 -4.05 1.16 1.38
N ASP A 58 -3.32 0.26 2.06
CA ASP A 58 -3.16 0.30 3.51
C ASP A 58 -1.72 0.01 3.99
N SER A 59 -1.52 0.10 5.31
CA SER A 59 -0.20 -0.12 5.92
C SER A 59 0.26 -1.59 5.91
N ARG A 60 -0.64 -2.55 5.77
CA ARG A 60 -0.33 -3.99 5.68
C ARG A 60 0.32 -4.29 4.32
N ASP A 61 -0.19 -3.67 3.26
CA ASP A 61 0.40 -3.78 1.91
C ASP A 61 1.83 -3.25 1.89
N LEU A 62 2.06 -2.09 2.53
CA LEU A 62 3.40 -1.53 2.71
C LEU A 62 4.32 -2.51 3.41
N ILE A 63 3.89 -3.09 4.53
CA ILE A 63 4.68 -4.06 5.29
C ILE A 63 4.98 -5.30 4.44
N ALA A 64 4.02 -5.77 3.64
CA ALA A 64 4.21 -6.92 2.76
C ALA A 64 5.29 -6.64 1.70
N LEU A 65 5.27 -5.46 1.07
CA LEU A 65 6.29 -5.04 0.11
C LEU A 65 7.65 -4.84 0.78
N GLU A 66 7.71 -4.20 1.94
CA GLU A 66 8.95 -3.94 2.66
C GLU A 66 9.66 -5.23 3.10
N ARG A 67 8.90 -6.29 3.43
CA ARG A 67 9.44 -7.61 3.77
C ARG A 67 10.26 -8.24 2.64
N THR A 68 10.00 -7.87 1.38
CA THR A 68 10.79 -8.35 0.24
C THR A 68 12.22 -7.81 0.25
N ARG A 69 12.45 -6.64 0.87
CA ARG A 69 13.72 -5.90 0.87
C ARG A 69 14.25 -5.50 -0.51
N GLU A 70 13.46 -5.68 -1.57
CA GLU A 70 13.82 -5.33 -2.94
C GLU A 70 13.48 -3.86 -3.25
N TYR A 71 12.39 -3.34 -2.70
CA TYR A 71 11.96 -1.97 -2.96
C TYR A 71 12.73 -0.96 -2.11
N LYS A 72 13.40 -0.01 -2.76
CA LYS A 72 14.25 1.01 -2.11
C LYS A 72 13.64 2.42 -2.07
N GLY A 73 12.46 2.60 -2.66
CA GLY A 73 11.77 3.89 -2.69
C GLY A 73 11.01 4.22 -1.41
N LEU A 74 10.20 5.28 -1.49
CA LEU A 74 9.28 5.70 -0.43
C LEU A 74 7.88 5.15 -0.69
N TYR A 75 7.01 5.23 0.33
CA TYR A 75 5.61 4.82 0.20
C TYR A 75 4.64 5.98 0.38
N HIS A 76 3.41 5.77 -0.04
CA HIS A 76 2.23 6.56 0.29
C HIS A 76 1.02 5.66 0.53
N VAL A 77 0.37 5.79 1.68
CA VAL A 77 -0.79 5.00 2.07
C VAL A 77 -2.07 5.79 1.82
N LEU A 78 -2.94 5.26 0.97
CA LEU A 78 -4.20 5.93 0.62
C LEU A 78 -5.23 5.91 1.75
N GLY A 79 -5.18 4.89 2.63
CA GLY A 79 -6.18 4.70 3.68
C GLY A 79 -7.41 3.92 3.22
N GLY A 80 -7.32 3.24 2.08
CA GLY A 80 -8.42 2.49 1.47
C GLY A 80 -8.39 2.54 -0.05
N LEU A 81 -9.51 2.14 -0.65
CA LEU A 81 -9.77 2.18 -2.09
C LEU A 81 -11.09 2.91 -2.34
N ILE A 82 -11.27 3.47 -3.53
CA ILE A 82 -12.53 4.06 -3.96
C ILE A 82 -13.55 2.93 -4.10
N SER A 83 -14.63 3.00 -3.33
CA SER A 83 -15.71 2.02 -3.33
C SER A 83 -17.05 2.76 -3.30
N PRO A 84 -17.70 2.94 -4.48
CA PRO A 84 -19.03 3.56 -4.54
C PRO A 84 -20.08 2.79 -3.73
N MET A 85 -19.94 1.46 -3.63
CA MET A 85 -20.86 0.61 -2.87
C MET A 85 -20.79 0.87 -1.36
N ASP A 86 -19.59 1.14 -0.84
CA ASP A 86 -19.38 1.50 0.56
C ASP A 86 -19.48 3.02 0.82
N GLY A 87 -19.82 3.80 -0.22
CA GLY A 87 -19.84 5.27 -0.14
C GLY A 87 -18.47 5.91 0.06
N ILE A 88 -17.38 5.21 -0.29
CA ILE A 88 -16.00 5.69 -0.16
C ILE A 88 -15.58 6.40 -1.44
N GLY A 89 -15.64 7.74 -1.42
CA GLY A 89 -15.14 8.60 -2.49
C GLY A 89 -13.64 8.96 -2.36
N PRO A 90 -13.04 9.56 -3.40
CA PRO A 90 -11.64 10.00 -3.38
C PRO A 90 -11.29 10.97 -2.23
N GLU A 91 -12.26 11.77 -1.80
CA GLU A 91 -12.13 12.77 -0.73
C GLU A 91 -11.96 12.16 0.66
N LEU A 92 -12.35 10.89 0.84
CA LEU A 92 -12.15 10.14 2.08
C LEU A 92 -10.80 9.42 2.11
N LEU A 93 -10.00 9.54 1.05
CA LEU A 93 -8.69 8.93 0.91
C LEU A 93 -7.59 9.99 0.88
N ASN A 94 -6.36 9.58 1.14
CA ASN A 94 -5.19 10.46 1.15
C ASN A 94 -4.68 10.81 -0.27
N ILE A 95 -5.57 10.94 -1.26
CA ILE A 95 -5.22 11.19 -2.66
C ILE A 95 -4.80 12.66 -2.87
N SER A 96 -5.47 13.61 -2.23
CA SER A 96 -5.10 15.03 -2.31
C SER A 96 -3.66 15.26 -1.80
N ALA A 97 -3.32 14.64 -0.67
CA ALA A 97 -1.98 14.67 -0.11
C ALA A 97 -0.94 14.00 -1.02
N LEU A 98 -1.31 12.91 -1.71
CA LEU A 98 -0.45 12.26 -2.71
C LEU A 98 -0.11 13.23 -3.84
N VAL A 99 -1.12 13.89 -4.41
CA VAL A 99 -0.93 14.85 -5.51
C VAL A 99 -0.03 16.00 -5.07
N GLN A 100 -0.30 16.59 -3.89
CA GLN A 100 0.54 17.66 -3.35
C GLN A 100 1.99 17.20 -3.13
N ARG A 101 2.18 15.98 -2.62
CA ARG A 101 3.51 15.41 -2.40
C ARG A 101 4.27 15.22 -3.70
N VAL A 102 3.63 14.67 -4.73
CA VAL A 102 4.26 14.49 -6.06
C VAL A 102 4.59 15.84 -6.71
N SER A 103 3.77 16.87 -6.52
CA SER A 103 4.04 18.20 -7.06
C SER A 103 5.17 18.94 -6.33
N ASN A 104 5.31 18.74 -5.02
CA ASN A 104 6.31 19.42 -4.19
C ASN A 104 7.67 18.71 -4.15
N GLU A 105 7.67 17.39 -4.30
CA GLU A 105 8.88 16.57 -4.30
C GLU A 105 9.30 16.23 -5.74
N SER A 106 10.60 16.14 -6.04
CA SER A 106 11.11 15.71 -7.35
C SER A 106 10.96 14.20 -7.56
N THR A 107 9.72 13.71 -7.54
CA THR A 107 9.38 12.30 -7.77
C THR A 107 9.49 12.01 -9.26
N ALA A 108 10.30 11.02 -9.63
CA ALA A 108 10.49 10.60 -11.03
C ALA A 108 9.50 9.51 -11.44
N GLU A 109 9.11 8.64 -10.51
CA GLU A 109 8.17 7.55 -10.77
C GLU A 109 7.22 7.29 -9.60
N VAL A 110 5.94 7.13 -9.92
CA VAL A 110 4.89 6.69 -9.00
C VAL A 110 4.45 5.27 -9.40
N ILE A 111 4.61 4.32 -8.49
CA ILE A 111 4.26 2.91 -8.68
C ILE A 111 2.95 2.63 -7.96
N LEU A 112 1.90 2.27 -8.69
CA LEU A 112 0.61 1.87 -8.13
C LEU A 112 0.65 0.39 -7.74
N ALA A 113 0.69 0.12 -6.45
CA ALA A 113 0.69 -1.22 -5.85
C ALA A 113 -0.63 -1.48 -5.12
N LEU A 114 -1.73 -1.41 -5.87
CA LEU A 114 -3.09 -1.69 -5.38
C LEU A 114 -3.52 -3.08 -5.81
N THR A 115 -4.31 -3.74 -4.97
CA THR A 115 -4.89 -5.08 -5.22
C THR A 115 -5.61 -5.12 -6.57
N PRO A 116 -5.49 -6.22 -7.34
CA PRO A 116 -6.21 -6.41 -8.59
C PRO A 116 -7.71 -6.72 -8.35
N SER A 117 -8.45 -5.75 -7.81
CA SER A 117 -9.91 -5.78 -7.67
C SER A 117 -10.56 -4.66 -8.50
N VAL A 118 -11.89 -4.67 -8.62
CA VAL A 118 -12.63 -3.59 -9.29
C VAL A 118 -12.33 -2.23 -8.65
N GLU A 119 -12.33 -2.16 -7.32
CA GLU A 119 -12.02 -0.98 -6.53
C GLU A 119 -10.55 -0.57 -6.70
N GLY A 120 -9.63 -1.53 -6.69
CA GLY A 120 -8.21 -1.30 -6.88
C GLY A 120 -7.87 -0.78 -8.28
N ASP A 121 -8.50 -1.34 -9.32
CA ASP A 121 -8.41 -0.88 -10.71
C ASP A 121 -9.01 0.52 -10.89
N THR A 122 -10.18 0.75 -10.33
CA THR A 122 -10.85 2.07 -10.36
C THR A 122 -9.97 3.14 -9.70
N THR A 123 -9.44 2.84 -8.51
CA THR A 123 -8.58 3.74 -7.75
C THR A 123 -7.26 4.00 -8.50
N SER A 124 -6.64 2.96 -9.05
CA SER A 124 -5.41 3.08 -9.82
C SER A 124 -5.60 3.94 -11.07
N LEU A 125 -6.68 3.72 -11.82
CA LEU A 125 -6.99 4.50 -13.01
C LEU A 125 -7.26 5.97 -12.67
N TYR A 126 -7.98 6.22 -11.57
CA TYR A 126 -8.24 7.57 -11.08
C TYR A 126 -6.94 8.31 -10.73
N ILE A 127 -6.08 7.71 -9.91
CA ILE A 127 -4.79 8.28 -9.53
C ILE A 127 -3.89 8.48 -10.76
N ALA A 128 -3.84 7.51 -11.67
CA ALA A 128 -3.03 7.62 -12.88
C ALA A 128 -3.47 8.81 -13.75
N ARG A 129 -4.77 9.09 -13.88
CA ARG A 129 -5.27 10.26 -14.63
C ARG A 129 -4.83 11.58 -14.00
N LEU A 130 -4.76 11.65 -12.67
CA LEU A 130 -4.32 12.85 -11.97
C LEU A 130 -2.80 13.08 -12.08
N LEU A 131 -2.01 12.01 -12.03
CA LEU A 131 -0.55 12.10 -11.89
C LEU A 131 0.23 12.00 -13.21
N LYS A 132 -0.33 11.39 -14.26
CA LYS A 132 0.36 11.17 -15.55
C LYS A 132 0.88 12.43 -16.23
N VAL A 133 0.29 13.59 -15.92
CA VAL A 133 0.73 14.90 -16.43
C VAL A 133 1.99 15.43 -15.72
N PHE A 134 2.30 14.92 -14.53
CA PHE A 134 3.41 15.39 -13.70
C PHE A 134 4.59 14.40 -13.65
N VAL A 135 4.29 13.09 -13.68
CA VAL A 135 5.28 12.05 -13.38
C VAL A 135 4.98 10.76 -14.16
N LYS A 136 6.01 9.92 -14.34
CA LYS A 136 5.84 8.57 -14.85
C LYS A 136 5.01 7.76 -13.84
N VAL A 137 3.88 7.20 -14.29
CA VAL A 137 3.03 6.34 -13.46
C VAL A 137 3.13 4.92 -13.98
N THR A 138 3.55 3.99 -13.13
CA THR A 138 3.62 2.57 -13.40
C THR A 138 2.69 1.80 -12.46
N ARG A 139 2.47 0.51 -12.75
CA ARG A 139 1.66 -0.38 -11.92
C ARG A 139 2.41 -1.67 -11.71
N ILE A 140 2.23 -2.29 -10.54
CA ILE A 140 2.73 -3.64 -10.29
C ILE A 140 2.15 -4.61 -11.32
N ALA A 141 2.93 -5.64 -11.66
CA ALA A 141 2.51 -6.62 -12.64
C ALA A 141 1.35 -7.47 -12.10
N TYR A 142 0.43 -7.83 -13.00
CA TYR A 142 -0.56 -8.86 -12.76
C TYR A 142 -0.06 -10.17 -13.36
N GLY A 143 -0.24 -11.25 -12.63
CA GLY A 143 0.18 -12.55 -13.11
C GLY A 143 0.08 -13.63 -12.06
N LEU A 144 0.68 -14.75 -12.42
CA LEU A 144 0.65 -15.97 -11.64
C LEU A 144 1.66 -15.89 -10.49
N PRO A 145 1.30 -16.37 -9.29
CA PRO A 145 2.26 -16.51 -8.21
C PRO A 145 3.33 -17.54 -8.58
N VAL A 146 4.57 -17.30 -8.14
CA VAL A 146 5.65 -18.26 -8.38
C VAL A 146 5.31 -19.59 -7.70
N GLY A 147 5.38 -20.67 -8.47
CA GLY A 147 5.06 -22.03 -8.00
C GLY A 147 3.60 -22.46 -8.17
N SER A 148 2.73 -21.64 -8.77
CA SER A 148 1.42 -22.12 -9.23
C SER A 148 1.52 -22.90 -10.54
N GLU A 149 0.70 -23.93 -10.68
CA GLU A 149 0.46 -24.59 -11.97
C GLU A 149 -0.65 -23.86 -12.73
N LEU A 150 -0.53 -23.79 -14.06
CA LEU A 150 -1.49 -23.09 -14.92
C LEU A 150 -2.91 -23.66 -14.82
N GLU A 151 -3.04 -24.97 -14.60
CA GLU A 151 -4.33 -25.66 -14.48
C GLU A 151 -5.15 -25.20 -13.26
N TYR A 152 -4.49 -24.67 -12.23
CA TYR A 152 -5.14 -24.21 -11.00
C TYR A 152 -5.34 -22.69 -10.93
N ALA A 153 -4.97 -21.96 -11.99
CA ALA A 153 -5.17 -20.52 -12.06
C ALA A 153 -6.55 -20.18 -12.64
N ASP A 154 -7.17 -19.11 -12.14
CA ASP A 154 -8.42 -18.61 -12.70
C ASP A 154 -8.20 -17.95 -14.07
N GLU A 155 -9.25 -17.97 -14.90
CA GLU A 155 -9.21 -17.45 -16.28
C GLU A 155 -8.83 -15.96 -16.35
N VAL A 156 -9.22 -15.16 -15.34
CA VAL A 156 -8.90 -13.72 -15.31
C VAL A 156 -7.41 -13.53 -15.07
N THR A 157 -6.83 -14.23 -14.10
CA THR A 157 -5.38 -14.21 -13.83
C THR A 157 -4.58 -14.67 -15.04
N LEU A 158 -5.00 -15.76 -15.72
CA LEU A 158 -4.35 -16.24 -16.93
C LEU A 158 -4.41 -15.22 -18.06
N THR A 159 -5.56 -14.58 -18.28
CA THR A 159 -5.73 -13.52 -19.28
C THR A 159 -4.79 -12.36 -19.00
N ARG A 160 -4.74 -11.88 -17.74
CA ARG A 160 -3.84 -10.81 -17.32
C ARG A 160 -2.36 -11.17 -17.48
N ALA A 161 -1.99 -12.42 -17.19
CA ALA A 161 -0.62 -12.89 -17.36
C ALA A 161 -0.19 -12.91 -18.84
N ILE A 162 -1.10 -13.30 -19.75
CA ILE A 162 -0.85 -13.29 -21.21
C ILE A 162 -0.74 -11.85 -21.74
N GLU A 163 -1.62 -10.95 -21.30
CA GLU A 163 -1.56 -9.52 -21.64
C GLU A 163 -0.25 -8.88 -21.16
N GLY A 164 0.19 -9.24 -19.96
CA GLY A 164 1.41 -8.74 -19.31
C GLY A 164 2.70 -9.48 -19.68
N ARG A 165 2.68 -10.36 -20.71
CA ARG A 165 3.85 -11.14 -21.10
C ARG A 165 5.02 -10.23 -21.49
N ARG A 166 6.22 -10.61 -21.08
CA ARG A 166 7.46 -9.89 -21.39
C ARG A 166 8.27 -10.68 -22.40
N GLU A 167 9.03 -9.97 -23.23
CA GLU A 167 10.04 -10.59 -24.08
C GLU A 167 11.11 -11.25 -23.19
N VAL A 168 11.60 -12.41 -23.62
CA VAL A 168 12.69 -13.11 -22.93
C VAL A 168 13.98 -12.71 -23.62
N GLU A 169 14.88 -12.09 -22.86
CA GLU A 169 16.27 -11.86 -23.25
C GLU A 169 17.14 -13.08 -22.98
#